data_AF-A0A1X2ZME7-F1
#
_entry.id   AF-A0A1X2ZME7-F1
#
_cell.length_a   1.000
_cell.length_b   1.000
_cell.length_c   1.000
_cell.angle_alpha   90.00
_cell.angle_beta   90.00
_cell.angle_gamma   90.00
#
_symmetry.space_group_name_H-M   'P 1'
#
loop_
_entity.id
_entity.type
_entity.pdbx_description
1 polymer ?
#
loop_
_entity_poly.entity_id
_entity_poly.type
_entity_poly.pdbx_seq_one_letter_code
_entity_poly.pdbx_strand_id
1 'polypeptide(L)'
;MKNTSEYVVQTLIDDEDMSADLASLYPAASKIGDAAAAFIDKADQTIEKKGLMGTPAGTVAKCIDICQNVVKEGAAISRLLRNPRTCNIAIVSRRCEETNHTTEDDGMTQSTVEDVE
;
A
#
# COMPACT_ATOMS: atom_id res chain seq x y z
N MET A 1 -35.28 -41.67 -0.71
CA MET A 1 -34.33 -40.54 -0.71
C MET A 1 -32.91 -41.06 -0.73
N LYS A 2 -32.10 -40.68 -1.73
CA LYS A 2 -30.65 -40.92 -1.73
C LYS A 2 -29.99 -39.67 -1.15
N ASN A 3 -29.50 -39.75 0.08
CA ASN A 3 -28.70 -38.68 0.69
C ASN A 3 -27.30 -38.74 0.10
N THR A 4 -27.05 -38.02 -0.99
CA THR A 4 -25.70 -37.71 -1.44
C THR A 4 -25.19 -36.58 -0.57
N SER A 5 -24.56 -36.93 0.55
CA SER A 5 -23.72 -35.98 1.30
C SER A 5 -22.64 -35.50 0.34
N GLU A 6 -22.76 -34.27 -0.14
CA GLU A 6 -21.68 -33.61 -0.88
C GLU A 6 -20.46 -33.58 0.04
N TYR A 7 -19.45 -34.36 -0.34
CA TYR A 7 -18.15 -34.33 0.29
C TYR A 7 -17.54 -32.96 -0.03
N VAL A 8 -17.64 -32.03 0.92
CA VAL A 8 -16.94 -30.75 0.82
C VAL A 8 -15.46 -31.10 0.87
N VAL A 9 -14.81 -31.15 -0.28
CA VAL A 9 -13.35 -31.19 -0.36
C VAL A 9 -12.88 -29.84 0.16
N GLN A 10 -12.65 -29.77 1.48
CA GLN A 10 -11.84 -28.71 2.06
C GLN A 10 -10.49 -28.85 1.36
N THR A 11 -10.22 -28.01 0.38
CA THR A 11 -8.88 -27.88 -0.19
C THR A 11 -8.03 -27.41 0.98
N LEU A 12 -7.29 -28.33 1.59
CA LEU A 12 -6.26 -28.01 2.57
C LEU A 12 -5.32 -27.07 1.83
N ILE A 13 -5.42 -25.78 2.12
CA ILE A 13 -4.38 -24.84 1.74
C ILE A 13 -3.15 -25.42 2.42
N ASP A 14 -2.16 -25.88 1.63
CA ASP A 14 -0.89 -26.34 2.16
C ASP A 14 -0.46 -25.32 3.22
N ASP A 15 -0.19 -25.78 4.43
CA ASP A 15 0.44 -24.96 5.46
C ASP A 15 1.79 -24.53 4.86
N GLU A 16 1.79 -23.38 4.17
CA GLU A 16 2.98 -22.87 3.50
C GLU A 16 4.07 -22.74 4.56
N ASP A 17 5.19 -23.44 4.35
CA ASP A 17 6.34 -23.52 5.25
C ASP A 17 6.82 -22.12 5.64
N MET A 18 6.25 -21.58 6.72
CA MET A 18 6.73 -20.35 7.34
C MET A 18 8.07 -20.69 7.97
N SER A 19 9.15 -20.33 7.28
CA SER A 19 10.52 -20.49 7.79
C SER A 19 10.59 -19.96 9.22
N ALA A 20 10.90 -20.83 10.18
CA ALA A 20 10.94 -20.49 11.61
C ALA A 20 11.84 -19.27 11.89
N ASP A 21 12.89 -19.12 11.08
CA ASP A 21 13.83 -18.00 11.15
C ASP A 21 13.18 -16.63 10.86
N LEU A 22 12.14 -16.59 10.02
CA LEU A 22 11.46 -15.36 9.60
C LEU A 22 10.13 -15.12 10.33
N ALA A 23 9.58 -16.14 11.02
CA ALA A 23 8.33 -16.04 11.76
C ALA A 23 8.33 -14.91 12.80
N SER A 24 9.50 -14.63 13.39
CA SER A 24 9.68 -13.53 14.36
C SER A 24 9.44 -12.13 13.77
N LEU A 25 9.57 -11.97 12.44
CA LEU A 25 9.37 -10.69 11.75
C LEU A 25 7.89 -10.44 11.44
N TYR A 26 7.04 -11.47 11.44
CA TYR A 26 5.63 -11.35 11.06
C TYR A 26 4.85 -10.39 11.99
N PRO A 27 4.95 -10.49 13.34
CA PRO A 27 4.30 -9.54 14.24
C PRO A 27 4.79 -8.10 14.04
N ALA A 28 6.06 -7.91 13.67
CA ALA A 28 6.61 -6.58 13.39
C ALA A 28 6.06 -6.02 12.07
N ALA A 29 5.97 -6.84 11.02
CA ALA A 29 5.41 -6.46 9.72
C ALA A 29 3.92 -6.08 9.82
N SER A 30 3.12 -6.85 10.57
CA SER A 30 1.70 -6.56 10.78
C SER A 30 1.50 -5.17 11.41
N LYS A 31 2.33 -4.83 12.42
CA LYS A 31 2.25 -3.54 13.12
C LYS A 31 2.49 -2.34 12.22
N ILE A 32 3.20 -2.49 11.10
CA ILE A 32 3.44 -1.39 10.15
C ILE A 32 2.11 -0.95 9.51
N GLY A 33 1.35 -1.91 8.97
CA GLY A 33 0.04 -1.63 8.37
C GLY A 33 -0.96 -1.13 9.40
N ASP A 34 -0.99 -1.76 10.59
CA ASP A 34 -1.90 -1.38 11.67
C ASP A 34 -1.63 0.05 12.17
N ALA A 35 -0.36 0.44 12.33
CA ALA A 35 0.01 1.79 12.75
C ALA A 35 -0.34 2.83 11.69
N ALA A 36 -0.15 2.50 10.40
CA ALA A 36 -0.52 3.39 9.31
C ALA A 36 -2.05 3.58 9.21
N ALA A 37 -2.82 2.50 9.33
CA ALA A 37 -4.29 2.57 9.36
C ALA A 37 -4.78 3.42 10.54
N ALA A 38 -4.23 3.19 11.74
CA ALA A 38 -4.58 3.98 12.92
C ALA A 38 -4.22 5.47 12.80
N PHE A 39 -3.19 5.82 12.02
CA PHE A 39 -2.89 7.21 11.71
C PHE A 39 -3.94 7.81 10.77
N ILE A 40 -4.35 7.10 9.72
CA ILE A 40 -5.38 7.54 8.76
C ILE A 40 -6.68 7.84 9.52
N ASP A 41 -7.15 6.92 10.36
CA ASP A 41 -8.37 7.12 11.14
C ASP A 41 -8.32 8.39 12.01
N LYS A 42 -7.15 8.69 12.60
CA LYS A 42 -6.94 9.90 13.39
C LYS A 42 -6.87 11.15 12.52
N ALA A 43 -6.24 11.06 11.35
CA ALA A 43 -6.12 12.14 10.40
C ALA A 43 -7.50 12.57 9.87
N ASP A 44 -8.33 11.60 9.47
CA ASP A 44 -9.71 11.82 9.02
C ASP A 44 -10.55 12.46 10.12
N GLN A 45 -10.53 11.88 11.33
CA GLN A 45 -11.20 12.49 12.49
C GLN A 45 -10.72 13.91 12.80
N THR A 46 -9.45 14.22 12.55
CA THR A 46 -8.90 15.56 12.79
C THR A 46 -9.42 16.56 11.75
N ILE A 47 -9.50 16.15 10.48
CA ILE A 47 -10.09 16.98 9.41
C ILE A 47 -11.56 17.26 9.72
N GLU A 48 -12.34 16.22 10.05
CA GLU A 48 -13.77 16.34 10.37
C GLU A 48 -14.03 17.19 11.62
N LYS A 49 -13.30 16.94 12.72
CA LYS A 49 -13.54 17.63 14.00
C LYS A 49 -13.05 19.08 14.01
N LYS A 50 -11.94 19.38 13.33
CA LYS A 50 -11.32 20.71 13.39
C LYS A 50 -11.65 21.58 12.19
N GLY A 51 -12.34 21.05 11.17
CA GLY A 51 -12.66 21.79 9.95
C GLY A 51 -11.41 22.39 9.32
N LEU A 52 -10.33 21.61 9.24
CA LEU A 52 -9.06 22.09 8.68
C LEU A 52 -9.29 22.54 7.23
N MET A 53 -8.81 23.73 6.88
CA MET A 53 -8.91 24.28 5.52
C MET A 53 -7.55 24.81 5.06
N GLY A 54 -7.32 24.85 3.75
CA GLY A 54 -6.08 25.38 3.15
C GLY A 54 -4.87 24.48 3.43
N THR A 55 -3.72 25.08 3.73
CA THR A 55 -2.42 24.38 3.85
C THR A 55 -2.43 23.23 4.86
N PRO A 56 -2.99 23.35 6.08
CA PRO A 56 -3.05 22.23 7.03
C PRO A 56 -3.83 21.02 6.51
N ALA A 57 -4.96 21.25 5.82
CA ALA A 57 -5.74 20.16 5.23
C ALA A 57 -4.98 19.45 4.11
N GLY A 58 -4.30 20.22 3.24
CA GLY A 58 -3.44 19.67 2.19
C GLY A 58 -2.26 18.86 2.75
N THR A 59 -1.67 19.28 3.86
CA THR A 59 -0.62 18.51 4.54
C THR A 59 -1.16 17.19 5.10
N VAL A 60 -2.31 17.21 5.79
CA VAL A 60 -2.91 15.99 6.33
C VAL A 60 -3.31 15.02 5.21
N ALA A 61 -3.85 15.51 4.10
CA ALA A 61 -4.15 14.70 2.93
C ALA A 61 -2.90 13.98 2.38
N LYS A 62 -1.79 14.69 2.21
CA LYS A 62 -0.51 14.07 1.80
C LYS A 62 -0.03 13.00 2.80
N CYS A 63 -0.21 13.24 4.10
CA CYS A 63 0.12 12.24 5.12
C CYS A 63 -0.76 10.99 4.98
N ILE A 64 -2.06 11.16 4.71
CA ILE A 64 -2.99 10.04 4.46
C ILE A 64 -2.54 9.24 3.23
N ASP A 65 -2.20 9.90 2.13
CA ASP A 65 -1.73 9.23 0.90
C ASP A 65 -0.49 8.36 1.16
N ILE A 66 0.49 8.90 1.90
CA ILE A 66 1.69 8.16 2.30
C ILE A 66 1.29 6.96 3.18
N CYS A 67 0.44 7.15 4.18
CA CYS A 67 0.01 6.07 5.06
C CYS A 67 -0.77 4.98 4.31
N GLN A 68 -1.58 5.33 3.31
CA GLN A 68 -2.28 4.36 2.47
C GLN A 68 -1.30 3.47 1.70
N ASN A 69 -0.20 4.05 1.19
CA ASN A 69 0.87 3.26 0.57
C ASN A 69 1.57 2.36 1.60
N VAL A 70 1.85 2.86 2.81
CA VAL A 70 2.44 2.04 3.89
C VAL A 70 1.53 0.86 4.27
N VAL A 71 0.20 1.02 4.26
CA VAL A 71 -0.73 -0.11 4.50
C VAL A 71 -0.59 -1.18 3.41
N LYS A 72 -0.51 -0.78 2.14
CA LYS A 72 -0.31 -1.70 1.00
C LYS A 72 1.03 -2.43 1.10
N GLU A 73 2.09 -1.70 1.45
CA GLU A 73 3.43 -2.26 1.63
C GLU A 73 3.51 -3.19 2.86
N GLY A 74 2.91 -2.82 3.99
CA GLY A 74 2.83 -3.68 5.19
C GLY A 74 2.16 -5.03 4.89
N ALA A 75 1.10 -5.02 4.08
CA ALA A 75 0.46 -6.23 3.59
C ALA A 75 1.36 -7.03 2.63
N ALA A 76 2.11 -6.36 1.75
CA ALA A 76 3.06 -7.00 0.85
C ALA A 76 4.22 -7.66 1.60
N ILE A 77 4.79 -6.98 2.61
CA ILE A 77 5.83 -7.52 3.50
C ILE A 77 5.30 -8.75 4.24
N SER A 78 4.09 -8.65 4.82
CA SER A 78 3.48 -9.77 5.55
C SER A 78 3.25 -10.99 4.65
N ARG A 79 2.89 -10.79 3.38
CA ARG A 79 2.76 -11.85 2.38
C ARG A 79 4.12 -12.42 1.95
N LEU A 80 5.12 -11.57 1.75
CA LEU A 80 6.48 -11.99 1.39
C LEU A 80 7.11 -12.86 2.48
N LEU A 81 6.92 -12.50 3.74
CA LEU A 81 7.39 -13.30 4.88
C LEU A 81 6.68 -14.66 4.98
N ARG A 82 5.43 -14.75 4.53
CA ARG A 82 4.65 -16.00 4.54
C ARG A 82 4.97 -16.90 3.34
N ASN A 83 5.22 -16.31 2.17
CA ASN A 83 5.61 -17.05 0.97
C ASN A 83 6.70 -16.30 0.16
N PRO A 84 7.98 -16.48 0.51
CA PRO A 84 9.08 -15.77 -0.13
C PRO A 84 9.31 -16.20 -1.59
N ARG A 85 8.93 -17.42 -1.99
CA ARG A 85 9.13 -17.93 -3.36
C ARG A 85 8.09 -17.38 -4.34
N THR A 86 6.81 -17.33 -3.96
CA THR A 86 5.72 -16.84 -4.82
C THR A 86 5.71 -15.31 -4.89
N CYS A 87 6.02 -14.63 -3.78
CA CYS A 87 5.95 -13.17 -3.72
C CYS A 87 7.13 -12.47 -4.39
N ASN A 88 8.32 -13.09 -4.48
CA ASN A 88 9.47 -12.48 -5.16
C ASN A 88 9.17 -12.21 -6.65
N ILE A 89 8.39 -13.08 -7.29
CA ILE A 89 7.93 -12.90 -8.68
C ILE A 89 6.91 -11.73 -8.77
N ALA A 90 5.97 -11.65 -7.83
CA ALA A 90 4.92 -10.62 -7.83
C ALA A 90 5.45 -9.21 -7.50
N ILE A 91 6.43 -9.09 -6.60
CA ILE A 91 7.05 -7.81 -6.23
C ILE A 91 7.94 -7.28 -7.35
N VAL A 92 8.70 -8.16 -8.01
CA VAL A 92 9.49 -7.78 -9.20
C VAL A 92 8.57 -7.28 -10.31
N SER A 93 7.44 -7.95 -10.58
CA SER A 93 6.47 -7.48 -11.57
C SER A 93 5.84 -6.12 -11.20
N ARG A 94 5.45 -5.89 -9.94
CA ARG A 94 4.86 -4.60 -9.51
C ARG A 94 5.87 -3.45 -9.61
N ARG A 95 7.16 -3.69 -9.31
CA ARG A 95 8.23 -2.69 -9.44
C ARG A 95 8.49 -2.31 -10.90
N CYS A 96 8.24 -3.21 -11.87
CA CYS A 96 8.36 -2.92 -13.30
C CYS A 96 7.19 -2.10 -13.88
N GLU A 97 6.02 -2.11 -13.23
CA GLU A 97 4.86 -1.31 -13.66
C GLU A 97 4.95 0.14 -13.16
N GLU A 98 5.47 0.35 -11.95
CA GLU A 98 5.64 1.70 -11.36
C GLU A 98 6.72 2.55 -12.07
N THR A 99 7.64 1.94 -12.84
CA THR A 99 8.68 2.68 -13.59
C THR A 99 8.21 3.24 -14.94
N ASN A 100 6.97 2.98 -15.38
CA ASN A 100 6.48 3.44 -16.69
C ASN A 100 5.60 4.70 -16.65
N HIS A 101 5.41 5.32 -15.49
CA HIS A 101 4.58 6.52 -15.35
C HIS A 101 5.32 7.69 -14.68
N THR A 102 6.55 8.00 -15.09
CA THR A 102 7.12 9.34 -14.84
C THR A 102 8.19 9.70 -15.87
N THR A 103 7.75 10.12 -17.06
CA THR A 103 8.44 11.11 -17.90
C THR A 103 7.57 11.30 -19.12
N GLU A 104 6.85 12.41 -19.21
CA GLU A 104 6.65 13.27 -20.40
C GLU A 104 5.78 14.47 -19.96
N ASP A 105 6.29 15.31 -19.05
CA ASP A 105 5.82 16.69 -18.91
C ASP A 105 7.06 17.54 -18.61
N ASP A 106 7.74 17.99 -19.66
CA ASP A 106 8.61 19.14 -19.51
C ASP A 106 8.79 19.89 -20.84
N GLY A 107 8.42 21.17 -20.81
CA GLY A 107 9.00 22.18 -21.69
C GLY A 107 8.11 22.76 -22.78
N MET A 108 7.29 23.77 -22.45
CA MET A 108 7.31 25.04 -23.19
C MET A 108 6.63 26.20 -22.42
N THR A 109 7.36 26.86 -21.54
CA THR A 109 6.99 28.22 -21.09
C THR A 109 7.73 29.24 -21.96
N GLN A 110 7.06 29.72 -23.00
CA GLN A 110 7.58 30.81 -23.83
C GLN A 110 7.33 32.14 -23.10
N SER A 111 8.38 32.67 -22.49
CA SER A 111 8.41 34.01 -21.91
C SER A 111 8.46 35.05 -23.03
N THR A 112 7.36 35.79 -23.25
CA THR A 112 7.37 37.01 -24.05
C THR A 112 7.81 38.17 -23.16
N VAL A 113 9.05 38.62 -23.36
CA VAL A 113 9.50 39.93 -22.88
C VAL A 113 9.22 40.96 -23.96
N GLU A 114 8.21 41.78 -23.72
CA GLU A 114 8.06 43.11 -24.31
C GLU A 114 9.02 44.08 -23.59
N ASP A 115 9.73 44.92 -24.34
CA ASP A 115 10.18 46.29 -23.98
C ASP A 115 11.05 46.80 -25.17
N VAL A 116 10.53 47.69 -26.04
CA VAL A 116 10.59 49.17 -25.97
C VAL A 116 12.02 49.71 -26.00
N GLU A 117 12.48 50.13 -27.18
CA GLU A 117 12.91 51.51 -27.50
C GLU A 117 12.99 51.72 -29.03
#